data_AF-A0A4Y2G0J3-F1
#
_entry.id   AF-A0A4Y2G0J3-F1
#
_cell.length_a   1.000
_cell.length_b   1.000
_cell.length_c   1.000
_cell.angle_alpha   90.00
_cell.angle_beta   90.00
_cell.angle_gamma   90.00
#
_symmetry.space_group_name_H-M   'P 1'
#
loop_
_entity.id
_entity.type
_entity.pdbx_description
1 polymer ?
#
loop_
_entity_poly.entity_id
_entity_poly.type
_entity_poly.pdbx_seq_one_letter_code
_entity_poly.pdbx_strand_id
1 'polypeptide(L)'
;MVLFHFTYNLLDFPHCVCGLAVDADHYDFACSLSKEFHLKKPADAHKTAWFRSLINNKSDTKKIMEAFVVCNATFRRIKDES
;
A
#
# COMPACT_ATOMS: atom_id res chain seq x y z
N MET A 1 0.23 -2.61 7.30
CA MET A 1 -0.96 -1.73 7.13
C MET A 1 -0.92 -0.48 8.00
N VAL A 2 -0.68 -0.56 9.33
CA VAL A 2 -0.44 0.67 10.15
C VAL A 2 0.90 1.36 9.82
N LEU A 3 1.90 0.60 9.36
CA LEU A 3 3.21 1.15 8.94
C LEU A 3 3.12 2.06 7.71
N PHE A 4 2.20 1.81 6.77
CA PHE A 4 1.96 2.66 5.59
C PHE A 4 1.34 4.00 5.97
N HIS A 5 0.42 3.97 6.94
CA HIS A 5 -0.31 5.14 7.39
C HIS A 5 0.55 6.13 8.18
N PHE A 6 1.40 5.61 9.08
CA PHE A 6 2.06 6.45 10.09
C PHE A 6 3.35 7.11 9.61
N THR A 7 4.02 6.56 8.57
CA THR A 7 5.36 7.03 8.17
C THR A 7 5.37 8.14 7.13
N TYR A 8 4.26 8.38 6.39
CA TYR A 8 4.29 9.26 5.22
C TYR A 8 3.07 10.19 5.05
N ASN A 9 2.19 10.34 6.06
CA ASN A 9 1.01 11.22 5.99
C ASN A 9 0.15 11.01 4.73
N LEU A 10 -0.01 9.75 4.28
CA LEU A 10 -0.88 9.42 3.15
C LEU A 10 -2.36 9.83 3.39
N LEU A 11 -2.72 10.16 4.63
CA LEU A 11 -4.02 10.70 5.04
C LEU A 11 -4.26 12.14 4.60
N ASP A 12 -3.23 12.90 4.21
CA ASP A 12 -3.41 14.29 3.75
C ASP A 12 -4.11 14.35 2.38
N PHE A 13 -4.22 13.22 1.66
CA PHE A 13 -4.98 13.10 0.42
C PHE A 13 -6.20 12.21 0.62
N PRO A 14 -7.43 12.75 0.53
CA PRO A 14 -8.65 11.96 0.72
C PRO A 14 -8.80 10.88 -0.36
N HIS A 15 -8.24 11.10 -1.55
CA HIS A 15 -8.33 10.19 -2.69
C HIS A 15 -6.95 9.82 -3.25
N CYS A 16 -6.81 8.57 -3.65
CA CYS A 16 -5.67 8.07 -4.40
C CYS A 16 -5.69 8.68 -5.81
N VAL A 17 -4.53 8.75 -6.45
CA VAL A 17 -4.36 9.14 -7.87
C VAL A 17 -5.22 8.30 -8.82
N CYS A 18 -5.56 7.07 -8.42
CA CYS A 18 -6.46 6.21 -9.19
C CYS A 18 -7.95 6.62 -9.11
N GLY A 19 -8.28 7.66 -8.34
CA GLY A 19 -9.64 8.18 -8.15
C GLY A 19 -10.46 7.49 -7.06
N LEU A 20 -9.90 6.51 -6.34
CA LEU A 20 -10.56 5.81 -5.24
C LEU A 20 -10.15 6.37 -3.88
N ALA A 21 -11.02 6.25 -2.89
CA ALA A 21 -10.72 6.64 -1.51
C ALA A 21 -9.50 5.87 -0.98
N VAL A 22 -8.58 6.57 -0.33
CA VAL A 22 -7.43 5.93 0.33
C VAL A 22 -7.91 5.33 1.65
N ASP A 23 -8.18 4.03 1.67
CA ASP A 23 -8.23 3.27 2.91
C ASP A 23 -6.88 2.58 3.18
N ALA A 24 -6.71 2.04 4.39
CA ALA A 24 -5.47 1.37 4.80
C ALA A 24 -5.11 0.15 3.95
N ASP A 25 -6.06 -0.35 3.17
CA ASP A 25 -5.99 -1.57 2.38
C ASP A 25 -5.78 -1.30 0.89
N HIS A 26 -6.02 -0.06 0.45
CA HIS A 26 -6.12 0.31 -0.95
C HIS A 26 -4.86 -0.05 -1.75
N TYR A 27 -3.68 0.36 -1.28
CA TYR A 27 -2.41 0.13 -1.97
C TYR A 27 -1.95 -1.33 -1.99
N ASP A 28 -2.36 -2.10 -1.00
CA ASP A 28 -1.93 -3.51 -0.88
C ASP A 28 -2.81 -4.45 -1.71
N PHE A 29 -4.07 -4.06 -2.00
CA PHE A 29 -5.07 -4.98 -2.57
C PHE A 29 -5.85 -4.47 -3.79
N ALA A 30 -5.98 -3.15 -3.99
CA ALA A 30 -6.96 -2.60 -4.92
C ALA A 30 -6.46 -1.47 -5.84
N CYS A 31 -5.31 -0.86 -5.55
CA CYS A 31 -4.83 0.30 -6.28
C CYS A 31 -4.33 -0.06 -7.69
N SER A 32 -4.85 0.63 -8.70
CA SER A 32 -4.41 0.48 -10.09
C SER A 32 -2.90 0.72 -10.29
N LEU A 33 -2.28 1.54 -9.44
CA LEU A 33 -0.84 1.88 -9.49
C LEU A 33 0.06 0.76 -8.96
N SER A 34 -0.43 -0.07 -8.04
CA SER A 34 0.32 -1.17 -7.43
C SER A 34 -0.22 -2.54 -7.86
N LYS A 35 -0.98 -2.60 -8.96
CA LYS A 35 -1.65 -3.81 -9.45
C LYS A 35 -0.73 -5.01 -9.59
N GLU A 36 0.51 -4.79 -10.01
CA GLU A 36 1.54 -5.84 -10.17
C GLU A 36 2.10 -6.36 -8.83
N PHE A 37 1.89 -5.60 -7.76
CA PHE A 37 2.36 -5.88 -6.40
C PHE A 37 1.24 -6.25 -5.44
N HIS A 38 0.00 -6.35 -5.93
CA HIS A 38 -1.15 -6.73 -5.10
C HIS A 38 -0.90 -8.07 -4.43
N LEU A 39 -1.18 -8.09 -3.14
CA LEU A 39 -1.18 -9.30 -2.35
C LEU A 39 -2.59 -9.87 -2.28
N LYS A 40 -2.66 -11.16 -1.95
CA LYS A 40 -3.96 -11.79 -1.72
C LYS A 40 -4.50 -11.31 -0.38
N LYS A 41 -5.66 -10.64 -0.39
CA LYS A 41 -6.32 -10.15 0.82
C LYS A 41 -6.58 -11.31 1.79
N PRO A 42 -6.10 -11.25 3.04
CA PRO A 42 -6.39 -12.29 4.02
C PRO A 42 -7.84 -12.19 4.50
N ALA A 43 -8.41 -13.30 4.93
CA ALA A 43 -9.61 -13.25 5.76
C ALA A 43 -9.29 -12.58 7.10
N ASP A 44 -10.24 -11.84 7.67
CA ASP A 44 -10.04 -11.08 8.91
C ASP A 44 -9.53 -11.96 10.05
N ALA A 45 -10.05 -13.18 10.18
CA ALA A 45 -9.63 -14.17 11.16
C ALA A 45 -8.16 -14.61 11.03
N HIS A 46 -7.52 -14.37 9.88
CA HIS A 46 -6.16 -14.81 9.58
C HIS A 46 -5.19 -13.64 9.37
N LYS A 47 -5.60 -12.39 9.61
CA LYS A 47 -4.75 -11.20 9.45
C LYS A 47 -3.41 -11.32 10.17
N THR A 48 -3.41 -11.75 11.43
CA THR A 48 -2.18 -11.87 12.23
C THR A 48 -1.21 -12.92 11.68
N ALA A 49 -1.72 -14.07 11.24
CA ALA A 49 -0.90 -15.14 10.65
C ALA A 49 -0.37 -14.72 9.27
N TRP A 50 -1.21 -14.05 8.48
CA TRP A 50 -0.84 -13.49 7.19
C TRP A 50 0.29 -12.46 7.32
N PHE A 51 0.18 -11.51 8.26
CA PHE A 51 1.25 -10.53 8.51
C PHE A 51 2.58 -11.19 8.87
N ARG A 52 2.55 -12.21 9.73
CA ARG A 52 3.76 -12.97 10.09
C ARG A 52 4.36 -13.67 8.88
N SER A 53 3.53 -14.30 8.04
CA SER A 53 3.98 -14.92 6.79
C SER A 53 4.61 -13.91 5.85
N LEU A 54 4.06 -12.70 5.80
CA LEU A 54 4.53 -11.62 4.96
C LEU A 54 5.93 -11.15 5.33
N ILE A 55 6.17 -10.92 6.62
CA ILE A 55 7.48 -10.51 7.16
C ILE A 55 8.51 -11.64 6.98
N ASN A 56 8.06 -12.89 7.11
CA ASN A 56 8.93 -14.06 6.96
C ASN A 56 9.21 -14.44 5.49
N ASN A 57 8.37 -13.99 4.55
CA ASN A 57 8.57 -14.22 3.12
C ASN A 57 9.24 -12.99 2.46
N LYS A 58 10.54 -13.12 2.19
CA LYS A 58 11.33 -12.07 1.52
C LYS A 58 10.76 -11.63 0.17
N SER A 59 10.10 -12.53 -0.57
CA SER A 59 9.51 -12.19 -1.87
C SER A 59 8.27 -11.30 -1.74
N ASP A 60 7.38 -11.61 -0.80
CA ASP A 60 6.19 -10.79 -0.52
C ASP A 60 6.58 -9.46 0.13
N THR A 61 7.57 -9.47 1.03
CA THR A 61 8.14 -8.25 1.59
C THR A 61 8.72 -7.35 0.48
N LYS A 62 9.44 -7.92 -0.49
CA LYS A 62 9.99 -7.15 -1.62
C LYS A 62 8.89 -6.51 -2.46
N LYS A 63 7.81 -7.24 -2.76
CA LYS A 63 6.66 -6.71 -3.51
C LYS A 63 6.01 -5.52 -2.79
N ILE A 64 5.82 -5.60 -1.48
CA ILE A 64 5.31 -4.48 -0.67
C ILE A 64 6.24 -3.27 -0.75
N MET A 65 7.56 -3.49 -0.64
CA MET A 65 8.54 -2.40 -0.75
C MET A 65 8.56 -1.76 -2.15
N GLU A 66 8.39 -2.54 -3.21
CA GLU A 66 8.33 -2.03 -4.58
C GLU A 66 7.03 -1.24 -4.83
N ALA A 67 5.88 -1.76 -4.39
CA ALA A 67 4.61 -1.03 -4.40
C ALA A 67 4.73 0.33 -3.70
N PHE A 68 5.40 0.33 -2.55
CA PHE A 68 5.67 1.53 -1.77
C PHE A 68 6.49 2.58 -2.54
N VAL A 69 7.57 2.18 -3.22
CA VAL A 69 8.41 3.11 -3.99
C VAL A 69 7.64 3.75 -5.13
N VAL A 70 6.84 2.96 -5.87
CA VAL A 70 6.03 3.44 -7.01
C VAL A 70 4.96 4.43 -6.54
N CYS A 71 4.24 4.10 -5.47
CA CYS A 71 3.23 4.98 -4.92
C CYS A 71 3.83 6.29 -4.42
N ASN A 72 4.92 6.23 -3.64
CA ASN A 72 5.61 7.43 -3.13
C ASN A 72 6.15 8.34 -4.25
N ALA A 73 6.76 7.76 -5.29
CA ALA A 73 7.22 8.53 -6.45
C ALA A 73 6.08 9.24 -7.20
N THR A 74 4.87 8.69 -7.13
CA THR A 74 3.67 9.28 -7.76
C THR A 74 3.10 10.39 -6.88
N PHE A 75 3.04 10.19 -5.56
CA PHE A 75 2.61 11.21 -4.61
C PHE A 75 3.49 12.45 -4.57
N ARG A 76 4.82 12.28 -4.64
CA ARG A 76 5.75 13.43 -4.69
C ARG A 76 5.48 14.31 -5.91
N ARG A 77 5.23 13.72 -7.08
CA ARG A 77 4.89 14.47 -8.29
C ARG A 77 3.62 15.30 -8.12
N ILE A 78 2.59 14.74 -7.51
CA ILE A 78 1.33 15.46 -7.26
C ILE A 78 1.52 16.60 -6.27
N LYS A 79 2.36 16.41 -5.24
CA LYS A 79 2.66 17.46 -4.27
C LYS A 79 3.51 18.59 -4.87
N ASP A 80 4.42 18.28 -5.79
CA ASP A 80 5.22 19.29 -6.49
C ASP A 80 4.42 20.06 -7.57
N GLU A 81 3.27 19.53 -8.00
CA GLU A 81 2.37 20.14 -8.99
C GLU A 81 1.18 20.92 -8.37
N SER A 82 1.04 20.90 -7.03
CA SER A 82 -0.03 21.58 -6.27
C SER A 82 0.48 22.79 -5.50
#